data_AF-A0A8X7YJ20-F1
#
_entry.id   AF-A0A8X7YJ20-F1
#
_cell.length_a   1.000
_cell.length_b   1.000
_cell.length_c   1.000
_cell.angle_alpha   90.00
_cell.angle_beta   90.00
_cell.angle_gamma   90.00
#
_symmetry.space_group_name_H-M   'P 1'
#
loop_
_entity.id
_entity.type
_entity.pdbx_description
1 polymer ?
#
loop_
_entity_poly.entity_id
_entity_poly.type
_entity_poly.pdbx_seq_one_letter_code
_entity_poly.pdbx_strand_id
1 'polypeptide(L)'
;MRRKFHFSLWTPGRPIDESLRELDRQVPSQFAVLAWRSLNRLPLFPRVAQIAVPTAAFWSEKYNQVVGSAAERGCTVALYLPLIPVAQIAMVFDGSAGKSIVSANGVVAH
;
A
#
# COMPACT_ATOMS: atom_id res chain seq x y z
N MET A 1 -56.72 9.75 -31.46
CA MET A 1 -56.40 8.95 -30.25
C MET A 1 -54.96 8.46 -30.32
N ARG A 2 -54.01 9.10 -29.62
CA ARG A 2 -52.66 8.55 -29.41
C ARG A 2 -52.48 8.26 -27.93
N ARG A 3 -52.43 6.98 -27.56
CA ARG A 3 -52.13 6.54 -26.20
C ARG A 3 -50.65 6.86 -25.92
N LYS A 4 -50.40 7.82 -25.03
CA LYS A 4 -49.09 8.04 -24.42
C LYS A 4 -48.88 6.93 -23.41
N PHE A 5 -48.01 5.97 -23.73
CA PHE A 5 -47.46 5.07 -22.71
C PHE A 5 -46.35 5.83 -21.97
N HIS A 6 -46.60 6.11 -20.70
CA HIS A 6 -45.62 6.65 -19.77
C HIS A 6 -44.60 5.54 -19.47
N PHE A 7 -43.45 5.57 -20.13
CA PHE A 7 -42.31 4.71 -19.82
C PHE A 7 -41.56 5.29 -18.63
N SER A 8 -42.11 5.11 -17.43
CA SER A 8 -41.45 5.41 -16.17
C SER A 8 -41.49 4.13 -15.35
N LEU A 9 -40.46 3.28 -15.49
CA LEU A 9 -40.05 2.23 -14.53
C LEU A 9 -38.91 1.41 -15.15
N TRP A 10 -37.79 2.07 -15.45
CA TRP A 10 -36.51 1.37 -15.51
C TRP A 10 -35.40 2.34 -15.12
N THR A 11 -35.23 2.55 -13.82
CA THR A 11 -34.07 3.18 -13.22
C THR A 11 -33.15 2.08 -12.69
N PRO A 12 -32.10 1.67 -13.41
CA PRO A 12 -31.06 0.79 -12.89
C PRO A 12 -30.11 1.69 -12.11
N GLY A 13 -30.39 1.85 -10.82
CA GLY A 13 -29.60 2.72 -9.96
C GLY A 13 -30.09 2.61 -8.53
N ARG A 14 -29.84 1.44 -7.91
CA ARG A 14 -30.00 1.24 -6.47
C ARG A 14 -28.63 0.88 -5.87
N PRO A 15 -28.34 1.32 -4.62
CA PRO A 15 -27.00 1.46 -3.99
C PRO A 15 -26.24 0.16 -3.67
N ILE A 16 -26.70 -0.97 -4.19
CA ILE A 16 -26.15 -2.29 -3.90
C ILE A 16 -24.77 -2.48 -4.54
N ASP A 17 -24.49 -1.91 -5.71
CA ASP A 17 -23.18 -2.01 -6.35
C ASP A 17 -22.10 -1.20 -5.62
N GLU A 18 -22.44 -0.04 -5.07
CA GLU A 18 -21.52 0.79 -4.28
C GLU A 18 -21.21 0.15 -2.93
N SER A 19 -22.22 -0.41 -2.26
CA SER A 19 -22.01 -1.16 -1.01
C SER A 19 -21.16 -2.41 -1.20
N LEU A 20 -21.26 -3.10 -2.35
CA LEU A 20 -20.43 -4.25 -2.68
C LEU A 20 -18.99 -3.84 -3.02
N ARG A 21 -18.79 -2.74 -3.75
CA ARG A 21 -17.44 -2.20 -4.00
C ARG A 21 -16.76 -1.76 -2.71
N GLU A 22 -17.49 -1.10 -1.82
CA GLU A 22 -16.91 -0.65 -0.56
C GLU A 22 -16.67 -1.83 0.39
N LEU A 23 -17.52 -2.86 0.37
CA LEU A 23 -17.28 -4.11 1.09
C LEU A 23 -16.02 -4.83 0.58
N ASP A 24 -15.88 -5.00 -0.74
CA ASP A 24 -14.71 -5.63 -1.36
C ASP A 24 -13.41 -4.86 -1.06
N ARG A 25 -13.50 -3.52 -0.97
CA ARG A 25 -12.37 -2.66 -0.60
C ARG A 25 -11.99 -2.75 0.88
N GLN A 26 -12.98 -2.85 1.78
CA GLN A 26 -12.75 -2.80 3.23
C GLN A 26 -12.49 -4.17 3.88
N VAL A 27 -13.08 -5.26 3.37
CA VAL A 27 -12.93 -6.61 3.93
C VAL A 27 -11.47 -7.05 4.00
N PRO A 28 -10.63 -6.89 2.95
CA PRO A 28 -9.21 -7.21 3.01
C PRO A 28 -8.47 -6.41 4.10
N SER A 29 -8.81 -5.14 4.27
CA SER A 29 -8.18 -4.26 5.27
C SER A 29 -8.56 -4.65 6.70
N GLN A 30 -9.83 -4.92 6.97
CA GLN A 30 -10.28 -5.30 8.31
C GLN A 30 -9.74 -6.66 8.71
N PHE A 31 -9.72 -7.62 7.77
CA PHE A 31 -9.15 -8.93 7.99
C PHE A 31 -7.64 -8.85 8.29
N ALA A 32 -6.89 -8.04 7.53
CA ALA A 32 -5.48 -7.81 7.79
C ALA A 32 -5.22 -7.23 9.20
N VAL A 33 -6.03 -6.26 9.64
CA VAL A 33 -5.91 -5.67 10.98
C VAL A 33 -6.22 -6.68 12.09
N LEU A 34 -7.27 -7.50 11.92
CA LEU A 34 -7.62 -8.56 12.88
C LEU A 34 -6.54 -9.65 12.93
N ALA A 35 -6.05 -10.09 11.78
CA ALA A 35 -4.96 -11.05 11.66
C ALA A 35 -3.69 -10.52 12.33
N TRP A 36 -3.32 -9.26 12.06
CA TRP A 36 -2.17 -8.61 12.69
C TRP A 36 -2.32 -8.52 14.21
N ARG A 37 -3.48 -8.08 14.73
CA ARG A 37 -3.75 -8.04 16.17
C ARG A 37 -3.69 -9.41 16.82
N SER A 38 -4.19 -10.45 16.14
CA SER A 38 -4.10 -11.84 16.61
C SER A 38 -2.65 -12.32 16.69
N LEU A 39 -1.84 -12.00 15.67
CA LEU A 39 -0.42 -12.35 15.64
C LEU A 39 0.38 -11.65 16.76
N ASN A 40 0.10 -10.36 17.01
CA ASN A 40 0.73 -9.60 18.08
C ASN A 40 0.38 -10.10 19.50
N ARG A 41 -0.68 -10.89 19.66
CA ARG A 41 -1.04 -11.53 20.94
C ARG A 41 -0.25 -12.80 21.22
N LEU A 42 0.46 -13.35 20.24
CA LEU A 42 1.29 -14.54 20.43
C LEU A 42 2.59 -14.15 21.16
N PRO A 43 2.94 -14.79 22.29
CA PRO A 43 4.12 -14.44 23.08
C PRO A 43 5.45 -14.68 22.36
N LEU A 44 5.44 -15.45 21.27
CA LEU A 44 6.60 -15.71 20.43
C LEU A 44 6.82 -14.66 19.34
N PHE A 45 5.78 -13.89 18.97
CA PHE A 45 5.85 -12.92 17.89
C PHE A 45 6.91 -11.84 18.13
N PRO A 46 7.04 -11.24 19.34
CA PRO A 46 8.10 -10.27 19.60
C PRO A 46 9.52 -10.84 19.44
N ARG A 47 9.71 -12.12 19.79
CA ARG A 47 11.01 -12.79 19.69
C ARG A 47 11.37 -13.12 18.24
N VAL A 48 10.39 -13.55 17.46
CA VAL A 48 10.57 -13.78 16.02
C VAL A 48 10.79 -12.45 15.29
N ALA A 49 10.05 -11.39 15.65
CA ALA A 49 10.20 -10.07 15.06
C ALA A 49 11.62 -9.50 15.25
N GLN A 50 12.27 -9.72 16.40
CA GLN A 50 13.65 -9.29 16.64
C GLN A 50 14.67 -9.90 15.67
N ILE A 51 14.40 -11.10 15.14
CA ILE A 51 15.27 -11.76 14.16
C ILE A 51 14.83 -11.42 12.74
N ALA A 52 13.52 -11.41 12.51
CA ALA A 52 12.92 -11.20 11.20
C ALA A 52 13.09 -9.75 10.71
N VAL A 53 12.99 -8.76 11.59
CA VAL A 53 13.09 -7.33 11.22
C VAL A 53 14.47 -6.98 10.65
N PRO A 54 15.60 -7.27 11.31
CA PRO A 54 16.93 -7.03 10.73
C PRO A 54 17.16 -7.82 9.43
N THR A 55 16.67 -9.06 9.38
CA THR A 55 16.79 -9.92 8.19
C THR A 55 16.03 -9.33 7.02
N ALA A 56 14.78 -8.93 7.23
CA ALA A 56 13.96 -8.28 6.21
C ALA A 56 14.55 -6.95 5.76
N ALA A 57 15.11 -6.16 6.68
CA ALA A 57 15.81 -4.91 6.35
C ALA A 57 17.03 -5.16 5.44
N PHE A 58 17.86 -6.16 5.77
CA PHE A 58 19.00 -6.54 4.95
C PHE A 58 18.58 -6.96 3.53
N TRP A 59 17.59 -7.83 3.40
CA TRP A 59 17.10 -8.27 2.09
C TRP A 59 16.42 -7.14 1.30
N SER A 60 15.72 -6.23 1.99
CA SER A 60 15.11 -5.05 1.35
C SER A 60 16.16 -4.13 0.75
N GLU A 61 17.27 -3.91 1.44
CA GLU A 61 18.39 -3.12 0.94
C GLU A 61 19.01 -3.77 -0.31
N LYS A 62 19.22 -5.09 -0.28
CA LYS A 62 19.71 -5.84 -1.46
C LYS A 62 18.75 -5.76 -2.64
N TYR A 63 17.45 -5.88 -2.39
CA TYR A 63 16.43 -5.73 -3.43
C TYR A 63 16.48 -4.34 -4.07
N ASN A 64 16.53 -3.28 -3.25
CA ASN A 64 16.61 -1.90 -3.72
C ASN A 64 17.84 -1.67 -4.60
N GLN A 65 19.01 -2.18 -4.20
CA GLN A 65 20.23 -2.10 -4.99
C GLN A 65 20.08 -2.77 -6.36
N VAL A 66 19.47 -3.96 -6.40
CA VAL A 66 19.26 -4.71 -7.65
C VAL A 66 18.27 -3.99 -8.55
N VAL A 67 17.14 -3.53 -8.02
CA VAL A 67 16.12 -2.80 -8.79
C VAL A 67 16.67 -1.48 -9.31
N GLY A 68 17.36 -0.71 -8.47
CA GLY A 68 18.02 0.54 -8.88
C GLY A 68 19.04 0.31 -9.99
N SER A 69 19.96 -0.65 -9.79
CA SER A 69 20.97 -0.99 -10.80
C SER A 69 20.34 -1.52 -12.10
N ALA A 70 19.24 -2.28 -12.02
CA ALA A 70 18.55 -2.80 -13.20
C ALA A 70 17.81 -1.68 -13.95
N ALA A 71 17.20 -0.73 -13.24
CA ALA A 71 16.57 0.45 -13.82
C ALA A 71 17.59 1.34 -14.54
N GLU A 72 18.76 1.60 -13.92
CA GLU A 72 19.87 2.34 -14.54
C GLU A 72 20.40 1.67 -15.82
N ARG A 73 20.37 0.33 -15.87
CA ARG A 73 20.76 -0.47 -17.03
C ARG A 73 19.66 -0.57 -18.11
N GLY A 74 18.54 0.12 -17.93
CA GLY A 74 17.44 0.14 -18.91
C GLY A 74 16.52 -1.07 -18.86
N CYS A 75 16.51 -1.84 -17.77
CA CYS A 75 15.54 -2.93 -17.60
C CYS A 75 14.15 -2.36 -17.34
N THR A 76 13.27 -2.39 -18.35
CA THR A 76 11.90 -1.84 -18.26
C THR A 76 11.09 -2.46 -17.13
N VAL A 77 11.33 -3.73 -16.78
CA VAL A 77 10.66 -4.42 -15.68
C VAL A 77 11.03 -3.78 -14.33
N ALA A 78 12.27 -3.33 -14.17
CA ALA A 78 12.74 -2.71 -12.93
C ALA A 78 12.07 -1.35 -12.66
N LEU A 79 11.62 -0.65 -13.70
CA LEU A 79 10.89 0.62 -13.56
C LEU A 79 9.50 0.45 -12.92
N TYR A 80 8.92 -0.76 -13.01
CA TYR A 80 7.64 -1.09 -12.38
C TYR A 80 7.80 -1.65 -10.96
N LEU A 81 9.04 -1.92 -10.53
CA LEU A 81 9.32 -2.50 -9.21
C LEU A 81 9.49 -1.38 -8.18
N PRO A 82 8.71 -1.38 -7.09
CA PRO A 82 8.75 -0.29 -6.11
C PRO A 82 9.97 -0.41 -5.19
N LEU A 83 10.71 0.67 -5.00
CA LEU A 83 11.77 0.72 -3.99
C LEU A 83 11.18 0.75 -2.57
N ILE A 84 11.80 -0.01 -1.67
CA ILE A 84 11.41 -0.07 -0.26
C ILE A 84 12.11 1.07 0.49
N PRO A 85 11.39 1.99 1.17
CA PRO A 85 12.01 3.11 1.86
C PRO A 85 12.60 2.70 3.23
N VAL A 86 13.66 1.88 3.23
CA VAL A 86 14.27 1.30 4.44
C VAL A 86 14.74 2.37 5.44
N ALA A 87 15.31 3.47 4.95
CA ALA A 87 15.75 4.59 5.81
C ALA A 87 14.59 5.28 6.54
N GLN A 88 13.44 5.46 5.89
CA GLN A 88 12.26 6.07 6.52
C GLN A 88 11.68 5.15 7.59
N ILE A 89 11.68 3.84 7.31
CA ILE A 89 11.23 2.82 8.27
C ILE A 89 12.14 2.83 9.51
N ALA A 90 13.47 2.87 9.32
CA ALA A 90 14.43 2.98 10.43
C ALA A 90 14.19 4.25 11.27
N MET A 91 13.98 5.41 10.63
CA MET A 91 13.71 6.67 11.34
C MET A 91 12.46 6.60 12.24
N VAL A 92 11.41 5.89 11.82
CA VAL A 92 10.19 5.67 12.62
C VAL A 92 10.48 4.79 13.84
N PHE A 93 11.30 3.76 13.67
CA PHE A 93 11.67 2.85 14.76
C PHE A 93 12.67 3.45 15.75
N ASP A 94 13.56 4.33 15.29
CA ASP A 94 14.53 5.03 16.14
C ASP A 94 13.90 6.19 16.95
N GLY A 95 12.59 6.42 16.83
CA GLY A 95 11.87 7.48 17.56
C GLY A 95 12.20 8.90 17.09
N SER A 96 12.91 9.05 15.96
CA SER A 96 13.34 10.34 15.41
C SER A 96 12.31 11.02 14.48
N ALA A 97 11.04 10.59 14.54
CA ALA A 97 9.93 11.01 13.66
C ALA A 97 9.50 12.50 13.81
N GLY A 98 10.43 13.40 14.10
CA GLY A 98 10.25 14.83 14.26
C GLY A 98 11.05 15.70 13.28
N LYS A 99 11.74 15.16 12.26
CA LYS A 99 12.41 16.01 11.26
C LYS A 99 12.28 15.55 9.80
N SER A 100 11.19 16.03 9.19
CA SER A 100 11.09 16.58 7.83
C SER A 100 11.68 15.80 6.65
N ILE A 101 10.80 15.37 5.74
CA ILE A 101 10.90 15.80 4.33
C ILE A 101 9.52 16.30 3.87
N VAL A 102 9.25 17.57 4.17
CA VAL A 102 8.59 18.46 3.21
C VAL A 102 9.64 18.83 2.16
N SER A 103 9.23 18.89 0.89
CA SER A 103 9.94 19.46 -0.26
C SER A 103 10.95 18.58 -1.00
N ALA A 104 10.45 17.84 -1.99
CA ALA A 104 11.18 17.56 -3.23
C ALA A 104 10.23 17.51 -4.44
N ASN A 105 9.24 18.40 -4.49
CA ASN A 105 8.48 18.70 -5.72
C ASN A 105 8.84 20.12 -6.15
N GLY A 106 10.03 20.28 -6.72
CA GLY A 106 10.49 21.50 -7.37
C GLY A 106 10.95 21.15 -8.78
N VAL A 107 9.98 21.10 -9.69
CA VAL A 107 10.17 20.94 -11.13
C VAL A 107 11.18 21.98 -11.64
N VAL A 108 12.21 21.49 -12.32
CA VAL A 108 13.10 22.29 -13.18
C VAL A 108 12.26 22.74 -14.38
N ALA A 109 12.11 24.05 -14.56
CA ALA A 109 11.72 24.63 -15.83
C ALA A 109 12.81 25.64 -16.25
N HIS A 110 13.15 25.56 -17.53
CA HIS A 110 14.18 26.30 -18.26
C HIS A 110 14.16 27.82 -18.07
#